data_AF-M1ZUC8-F1
#
_entry.id   AF-M1ZUC8-F1
#
_cell.length_a   1.000
_cell.length_b   1.000
_cell.length_c   1.000
_cell.angle_alpha   90.00
_cell.angle_beta   90.00
_cell.angle_gamma   90.00
#
_symmetry.space_group_name_H-M   'P 1'
#
loop_
_entity.id
_entity.type
_entity.pdbx_description
1 polymer ?
#
loop_
_entity_poly.entity_id
_entity_poly.type
_entity_poly.pdbx_seq_one_letter_code
_entity_poly.pdbx_strand_id
1 'polypeptide(L)'
;LGNINGHVEEIYGGHNIMKAFNREQEAIEEFDKINDKLYSSAWKSQFLSGMMMPIMSFIGNIGYVLVSILGGWLAIKKTIEVGDILSFIQYVRSFTQPISQVAQIANVLQSTAASAERVFEFLEEEEEVKETENPVKLQKVSGEVQFKNVKFGYNKDKIIINDFSARIKPGQKVAIVGPTGAGKTTMIKLLMRFYDVNKGGIFID
;
A
#
# COMPACT_ATOMS: atom_id res chain seq x y z
N LEU A 1 8.63 -5.90 -8.41
CA LEU A 1 8.85 -4.45 -8.48
C LEU A 1 9.24 -3.88 -7.12
N GLY A 2 8.41 -4.05 -6.07
CA GLY A 2 8.74 -3.58 -4.71
C GLY A 2 10.11 -4.00 -4.21
N ASN A 3 10.45 -5.29 -4.29
CA ASN A 3 11.76 -5.80 -3.83
C ASN A 3 12.95 -5.22 -4.61
N ILE A 4 12.82 -4.94 -5.92
CA ILE A 4 13.89 -4.29 -6.69
C ILE A 4 14.11 -2.88 -6.19
N ASN A 5 13.03 -2.10 -6.07
CA ASN A 5 13.13 -0.72 -5.61
C ASN A 5 13.68 -0.65 -4.19
N GLY A 6 13.25 -1.55 -3.30
CA GLY A 6 13.78 -1.65 -1.94
C GLY A 6 15.27 -1.95 -1.91
N HIS A 7 15.74 -2.92 -2.70
CA HIS A 7 17.18 -3.23 -2.80
C HIS A 7 17.99 -2.05 -3.34
N VAL A 8 17.49 -1.37 -4.38
CA VAL A 8 18.14 -0.17 -4.93
C VAL A 8 18.22 0.93 -3.86
N GLU A 9 17.12 1.20 -3.16
CA GLU A 9 17.07 2.23 -2.11
C GLU A 9 18.04 1.92 -0.95
N GLU A 10 18.11 0.66 -0.53
CA GLU A 10 19.04 0.20 0.52
C GLU A 10 20.51 0.37 0.09
N ILE A 11 20.86 -0.03 -1.14
CA ILE A 11 22.23 0.10 -1.65
C ILE A 11 22.62 1.57 -1.88
N TYR A 12 21.68 2.41 -2.34
CA TYR A 12 21.94 3.85 -2.48
C TYR A 12 22.09 4.54 -1.13
N GLY A 13 21.20 4.25 -0.16
CA GLY A 13 21.30 4.80 1.19
C GLY A 13 22.54 4.30 1.95
N GLY A 14 22.95 3.05 1.68
CA GLY A 14 24.10 2.37 2.27
C GLY A 14 25.39 2.42 1.45
N HIS A 15 25.49 3.28 0.42
CA HIS A 15 26.59 3.21 -0.56
C HIS A 15 27.99 3.24 0.07
N ASN A 16 28.18 4.09 1.10
CA ASN A 16 29.45 4.18 1.82
C ASN A 16 29.81 2.89 2.58
N ILE A 17 28.80 2.21 3.13
CA ILE A 17 28.98 0.92 3.83
C ILE A 17 29.39 -0.15 2.82
N MET A 18 28.66 -0.23 1.70
CA MET A 18 28.94 -1.19 0.65
C MET A 18 30.37 -1.02 0.10
N LYS A 19 30.81 0.23 -0.14
CA LYS A 19 32.18 0.57 -0.53
C LYS A 19 33.22 0.21 0.54
N ALA A 20 32.94 0.51 1.80
CA ALA A 20 33.87 0.23 2.90
C ALA A 20 34.11 -1.28 3.11
N PHE A 21 33.11 -2.11 2.81
CA PHE A 21 33.19 -3.57 2.95
C PHE A 21 33.49 -4.32 1.63
N ASN A 22 33.71 -3.61 0.51
CA ASN A 22 33.93 -4.18 -0.83
C ASN A 22 32.86 -5.23 -1.24
N ARG A 23 31.57 -4.92 -0.98
CA ARG A 23 30.43 -5.83 -1.22
C ARG A 23 29.66 -5.51 -2.51
N GLU A 24 30.22 -4.72 -3.42
CA GLU A 24 29.60 -4.33 -4.70
C GLU A 24 29.11 -5.56 -5.47
N GLN A 25 29.98 -6.56 -5.61
CA GLN A 25 29.74 -7.71 -6.46
C GLN A 25 28.58 -8.55 -5.93
N GLU A 26 28.54 -8.76 -4.62
CA GLU A 26 27.44 -9.49 -3.97
C GLU A 26 26.11 -8.74 -4.09
N ALA A 27 26.13 -7.41 -3.96
CA ALA A 27 24.94 -6.60 -4.13
C ALA A 27 24.39 -6.64 -5.58
N ILE A 28 25.29 -6.73 -6.57
CA ILE A 28 24.92 -6.93 -7.99
C ILE A 28 24.35 -8.33 -8.19
N GLU A 29 24.97 -9.37 -7.65
CA GLU A 29 24.46 -10.75 -7.73
C GLU A 29 23.07 -10.90 -7.11
N GLU A 30 22.82 -10.23 -5.99
CA GLU A 30 21.50 -10.20 -5.35
C GLU A 30 20.49 -9.41 -6.19
N PHE A 31 20.90 -8.27 -6.74
CA PHE A 31 20.06 -7.51 -7.67
C PHE A 31 19.65 -8.34 -8.88
N ASP A 32 20.59 -9.07 -9.50
CA ASP A 32 20.34 -9.91 -10.67
C ASP A 32 19.35 -11.03 -10.35
N LYS A 33 19.49 -11.69 -9.18
CA LYS A 33 18.52 -12.73 -8.74
C LYS A 33 17.11 -12.15 -8.58
N ILE A 34 16.97 -10.98 -7.96
CA ILE A 34 15.67 -10.33 -7.77
C ILE A 34 15.11 -9.88 -9.13
N ASN A 35 15.96 -9.35 -10.01
CA ASN A 35 15.60 -8.90 -11.34
C ASN A 35 15.14 -10.05 -12.24
N ASP A 36 15.83 -11.19 -12.24
CA ASP A 36 15.46 -12.38 -13.00
C ASP A 36 14.09 -12.94 -12.56
N LYS A 37 13.80 -12.90 -11.25
CA LYS A 37 12.48 -13.29 -10.74
C LYS A 37 11.39 -12.34 -11.22
N LEU A 38 11.67 -11.02 -11.25
CA LEU A 38 10.73 -10.05 -11.81
C LEU A 38 10.56 -10.25 -13.31
N TYR A 39 11.65 -10.42 -14.04
CA TYR A 39 11.68 -10.62 -15.49
C TYR A 39 10.87 -11.86 -15.89
N SER A 40 11.15 -13.02 -15.28
CA SER A 40 10.44 -14.27 -15.59
C SER A 40 8.94 -14.18 -15.32
N SER A 41 8.54 -13.48 -14.26
CA SER A 41 7.12 -13.26 -13.93
C SER A 41 6.47 -12.29 -14.91
N ALA A 42 7.13 -11.16 -15.21
CA ALA A 42 6.65 -10.14 -16.13
C ALA A 42 6.58 -10.67 -17.56
N TRP A 43 7.57 -11.44 -18.01
CA TRP A 43 7.60 -12.06 -19.33
C TRP A 43 6.44 -13.04 -19.50
N LYS A 44 6.20 -13.94 -18.54
CA LYS A 44 5.05 -14.87 -18.58
C LYS A 44 3.73 -14.11 -18.65
N SER A 45 3.57 -13.07 -17.84
CA SER A 45 2.38 -12.23 -17.85
C SER A 45 2.21 -11.53 -19.20
N GLN A 46 3.27 -10.95 -19.75
CA GLN A 46 3.23 -10.22 -21.01
C GLN A 46 2.98 -11.14 -22.20
N PHE A 47 3.53 -12.37 -22.16
CA PHE A 47 3.26 -13.38 -23.16
C PHE A 47 1.79 -13.79 -23.18
N LEU A 48 1.21 -14.11 -22.01
CA LEU A 48 -0.21 -14.46 -21.89
C LEU A 48 -1.12 -13.30 -22.32
N SER A 49 -0.84 -12.08 -21.86
CA SER A 49 -1.60 -10.89 -22.27
C SER A 49 -1.44 -10.59 -23.76
N GLY A 50 -0.23 -10.76 -24.31
CA GLY A 50 0.08 -10.53 -25.72
C GLY A 50 -0.60 -11.52 -26.66
N MET A 51 -0.80 -12.77 -26.23
CA MET A 51 -1.53 -13.79 -27.00
C MET A 51 -3.03 -13.55 -27.07
N MET A 52 -3.60 -12.76 -26.15
CA MET A 52 -5.04 -12.54 -26.07
C MET A 52 -5.59 -11.86 -27.34
N MET A 53 -4.88 -10.86 -27.89
CA MET A 53 -5.30 -10.18 -29.13
C MET A 53 -5.30 -11.13 -30.36
N PRO A 54 -4.22 -11.87 -30.67
CA PRO A 54 -4.22 -12.87 -31.74
C PRO A 54 -5.31 -13.93 -31.59
N ILE A 55 -5.54 -14.44 -30.37
CA ILE A 55 -6.60 -15.45 -30.12
C ILE A 55 -7.99 -14.88 -30.43
N MET A 56 -8.28 -13.67 -29.96
CA MET A 56 -9.56 -13.01 -30.24
C MET A 56 -9.76 -12.76 -31.74
N SER A 57 -8.71 -12.33 -32.45
CA SER A 57 -8.73 -12.18 -33.91
C SER A 57 -8.97 -13.52 -34.62
N PHE A 58 -8.30 -14.58 -34.17
CA PHE A 58 -8.47 -15.92 -34.73
C PHE A 58 -9.89 -16.46 -34.55
N ILE A 59 -10.47 -16.32 -33.35
CA ILE A 59 -11.87 -16.67 -33.08
C ILE A 59 -12.82 -15.85 -33.97
N GLY A 60 -12.58 -14.55 -34.12
CA GLY A 60 -13.36 -13.69 -35.00
C GLY A 60 -13.29 -14.11 -36.48
N ASN A 61 -12.10 -14.51 -36.95
CA ASN A 61 -11.90 -15.01 -38.32
C ASN A 61 -12.59 -16.36 -38.54
N ILE A 62 -12.58 -17.27 -37.56
CA ILE A 62 -13.37 -18.51 -37.64
C ILE A 62 -14.86 -18.18 -37.76
N GLY A 63 -15.37 -17.26 -36.95
CA GLY A 63 -16.76 -16.80 -37.05
C GLY A 63 -17.09 -16.25 -38.44
N TYR A 64 -16.20 -15.43 -39.01
CA TYR A 64 -16.34 -14.89 -40.36
C TYR A 64 -16.40 -15.98 -41.43
N VAL A 65 -15.50 -16.98 -41.36
CA VAL A 65 -15.47 -18.09 -42.32
C VAL A 65 -16.73 -18.95 -42.22
N LEU A 66 -17.18 -19.27 -41.00
CA LEU A 66 -18.40 -20.05 -40.77
C LEU A 66 -19.64 -19.36 -41.34
N VAL A 67 -19.80 -18.07 -41.07
CA VAL A 67 -20.91 -17.27 -41.61
C VAL A 67 -20.81 -17.20 -43.14
N SER A 68 -19.62 -17.06 -43.70
CA SER A 68 -19.43 -16.99 -45.15
C SER A 68 -19.80 -18.30 -45.85
N ILE A 69 -19.42 -19.45 -45.29
CA ILE A 69 -19.72 -20.78 -45.85
C ILE A 69 -21.22 -21.09 -45.74
N LEU A 70 -21.80 -20.94 -44.54
CA LEU A 70 -23.21 -21.24 -44.28
C LEU A 70 -24.12 -20.25 -45.01
N GLY A 71 -23.77 -18.97 -44.98
CA GLY A 71 -24.47 -17.90 -45.71
C GLY A 71 -24.43 -18.13 -47.21
N GLY A 72 -23.26 -18.46 -47.77
CA GLY A 72 -23.12 -18.80 -49.20
C GLY A 72 -24.00 -19.98 -49.61
N TRP A 73 -24.04 -21.04 -48.80
CA TRP A 73 -24.91 -22.21 -49.05
C TRP A 73 -26.40 -21.86 -49.00
N LEU A 74 -26.83 -21.03 -48.05
CA LEU A 74 -28.21 -20.56 -47.92
C LEU A 74 -28.63 -19.60 -49.05
N ALA A 75 -27.70 -18.76 -49.52
CA ALA A 75 -27.92 -17.88 -50.67
C ALA A 75 -28.10 -18.67 -51.97
N ILE A 76 -27.32 -19.74 -52.19
CA ILE A 76 -27.51 -20.65 -53.33
C ILE A 76 -28.89 -21.31 -53.29
N LYS A 77 -29.38 -21.66 -52.10
CA LYS A 77 -30.74 -22.16 -51.88
C LYS A 77 -31.84 -21.10 -51.98
N LYS A 78 -31.49 -19.83 -52.28
CA LYS A 78 -32.39 -18.67 -52.33
C LYS A 78 -33.21 -18.47 -51.06
N THR A 79 -32.67 -18.87 -49.90
CA THR A 79 -33.33 -18.68 -48.60
C THR A 79 -33.04 -17.31 -48.00
N ILE A 80 -31.87 -16.74 -48.33
CA ILE A 80 -31.41 -15.42 -47.89
C ILE A 80 -30.77 -14.66 -49.06
N GLU A 81 -30.67 -13.34 -48.94
CA GLU A 81 -29.97 -12.48 -49.89
C GLU A 81 -28.49 -12.30 -49.51
N VAL A 82 -27.67 -11.86 -50.47
CA VAL A 82 -26.26 -11.54 -50.21
C VAL A 82 -26.11 -10.40 -49.20
N GLY A 83 -27.08 -9.47 -49.18
CA GLY A 83 -27.14 -8.39 -48.19
C GLY A 83 -27.26 -8.91 -46.76
N ASP A 84 -28.04 -9.99 -46.54
CA ASP A 84 -28.22 -10.59 -45.21
C ASP A 84 -26.90 -11.14 -44.65
N ILE A 85 -26.06 -11.72 -45.51
CA ILE A 85 -24.73 -12.24 -45.11
C ILE A 85 -23.84 -11.07 -44.63
N LEU A 86 -23.82 -9.97 -45.38
CA LEU A 86 -23.03 -8.79 -45.03
C LEU A 86 -23.50 -8.18 -43.70
N SER A 87 -24.81 -8.01 -43.53
CA SER A 87 -25.41 -7.49 -42.30
C SER A 87 -25.13 -8.40 -41.10
N PHE A 88 -25.21 -9.71 -41.28
CA PHE A 88 -24.93 -10.67 -40.20
C PHE A 88 -23.46 -10.60 -39.73
N ILE A 89 -22.51 -10.53 -40.68
CA ILE A 89 -21.08 -10.37 -40.34
C ILE A 89 -20.85 -9.08 -39.53
N GLN A 90 -21.51 -7.99 -39.92
CA GLN A 90 -21.44 -6.72 -39.16
C GLN A 90 -22.00 -6.88 -37.75
N TYR A 91 -23.18 -7.51 -37.59
CA TYR A 91 -23.77 -7.74 -36.27
C TYR A 91 -22.91 -8.62 -35.37
N VAL A 92 -22.32 -9.69 -35.89
CA VAL A 92 -21.40 -10.55 -35.12
C VAL A 92 -20.22 -9.73 -34.61
N ARG A 93 -19.58 -8.92 -35.45
CA ARG A 93 -18.46 -8.06 -35.03
C ARG A 93 -18.91 -7.03 -33.97
N SER A 94 -20.02 -6.34 -34.21
CA SER A 94 -20.60 -5.38 -33.26
C SER A 94 -20.98 -6.02 -31.93
N PHE A 95 -21.32 -7.30 -31.89
CA PHE A 95 -21.63 -8.02 -30.66
C PHE A 95 -20.37 -8.43 -29.87
N THR A 96 -19.29 -8.79 -30.56
CA THR A 96 -18.03 -9.22 -29.90
C THR A 96 -17.23 -8.08 -29.27
N GLN A 97 -17.35 -6.86 -29.79
CA GLN A 97 -16.61 -5.69 -29.28
C GLN A 97 -17.02 -5.29 -27.84
N PRO A 98 -18.32 -5.15 -27.51
CA PRO A 98 -18.77 -4.88 -26.13
C PRO A 98 -18.32 -5.94 -25.13
N ILE A 99 -18.34 -7.23 -25.50
CA ILE A 99 -17.89 -8.32 -24.62
C ILE A 99 -16.43 -8.11 -24.20
N SER A 100 -15.58 -7.71 -25.14
CA SER A 100 -14.17 -7.43 -24.86
C SER A 100 -14.00 -6.21 -23.93
N GLN A 101 -14.82 -5.17 -24.11
CA GLN A 101 -14.81 -3.98 -23.24
C GLN A 101 -15.24 -4.33 -21.81
N VAL A 102 -16.27 -5.15 -21.63
CA VAL A 102 -16.73 -5.61 -20.31
C VAL A 102 -15.62 -6.39 -19.58
N ALA A 103 -14.90 -7.27 -20.29
CA ALA A 103 -13.78 -8.02 -19.71
C ALA A 103 -12.62 -7.09 -19.25
N GLN A 104 -12.34 -6.01 -20.00
CA GLN A 104 -11.34 -5.02 -19.60
C GLN A 104 -11.81 -4.22 -18.37
N ILE A 105 -13.08 -3.81 -18.33
CA ILE A 105 -13.66 -3.08 -17.19
C ILE A 105 -13.61 -3.91 -15.91
N ALA A 106 -13.79 -5.24 -15.97
CA ALA A 106 -13.70 -6.10 -14.79
C ALA A 106 -12.34 -5.98 -14.06
N ASN A 107 -11.24 -5.88 -14.81
CA ASN A 107 -9.91 -5.69 -14.24
C ASN A 107 -9.76 -4.30 -13.57
N VAL A 108 -10.34 -3.26 -14.18
CA VAL A 108 -10.35 -1.91 -13.62
C VAL A 108 -11.19 -1.87 -12.34
N LEU A 109 -12.37 -2.48 -12.33
CA LEU A 109 -13.23 -2.54 -11.14
C LEU A 109 -12.51 -3.22 -9.97
N GLN A 110 -11.75 -4.29 -10.23
CA GLN A 110 -10.98 -4.97 -9.17
C GLN A 110 -9.90 -4.07 -8.57
N SER A 111 -9.14 -3.34 -9.40
CA SER A 111 -8.09 -2.43 -8.90
C SER A 111 -8.67 -1.18 -8.23
N THR A 112 -9.82 -0.70 -8.71
CA THR A 112 -10.59 0.38 -8.07
C THR A 112 -11.11 -0.07 -6.71
N ALA A 113 -11.65 -1.28 -6.58
CA ALA A 113 -12.13 -1.81 -5.30
C ALA A 113 -11.01 -1.86 -4.24
N ALA A 114 -9.84 -2.42 -4.58
CA ALA A 114 -8.69 -2.49 -3.68
C ALA A 114 -8.09 -1.10 -3.33
N SER A 115 -8.28 -0.11 -4.20
CA SER A 115 -7.86 1.27 -3.91
C SER A 115 -8.87 2.00 -3.04
N ALA A 116 -10.16 1.76 -3.28
CA ALA A 116 -11.25 2.29 -2.46
C ALA A 116 -11.20 1.74 -1.03
N GLU A 117 -10.92 0.45 -0.86
CA GLU A 117 -10.76 -0.19 0.46
C GLU A 117 -9.75 0.57 1.33
N ARG A 118 -8.56 0.90 0.81
CA ARG A 118 -7.55 1.70 1.53
C ARG A 118 -8.01 3.11 1.88
N VAL A 119 -8.80 3.73 1.01
CA VAL A 119 -9.35 5.07 1.28
C VAL A 119 -10.40 5.00 2.39
N PHE A 120 -11.28 4.01 2.33
CA PHE A 120 -12.30 3.80 3.37
C PHE A 120 -11.67 3.39 4.70
N GLU A 121 -10.65 2.52 4.70
CA GLU A 121 -9.87 2.17 5.90
C GLU A 121 -9.31 3.43 6.59
N PHE A 122 -8.70 4.34 5.82
CA PHE A 122 -8.20 5.60 6.36
C PHE A 122 -9.30 6.52 6.89
N LEU A 123 -10.46 6.56 6.23
CA LEU A 123 -11.60 7.38 6.66
C LEU A 123 -12.32 6.80 7.88
N GLU A 124 -12.22 5.49 8.10
CA GLU A 124 -12.80 4.77 9.23
C GLU A 124 -11.88 4.73 10.46
N GLU A 125 -10.61 5.08 10.32
CA GLU A 125 -9.65 5.18 11.43
C GLU A 125 -10.19 6.16 12.50
N GLU A 126 -10.12 5.76 13.77
CA GLU A 126 -10.62 6.58 14.88
C GLU A 126 -9.85 7.92 14.96
N GLU A 127 -10.58 9.04 15.07
CA GLU A 127 -9.96 10.34 15.36
C GLU A 127 -9.15 10.24 16.67
N GLU A 128 -7.95 10.83 16.71
CA GLU A 128 -7.20 10.94 17.95
C GLU A 128 -8.08 11.55 19.06
N VAL A 129 -7.96 11.00 20.27
CA VAL A 129 -8.78 11.40 21.43
C VAL A 129 -8.76 12.91 21.58
N LYS A 130 -9.93 13.55 21.44
CA LYS A 130 -10.09 15.00 21.58
C LYS A 130 -9.53 15.46 22.93
N GLU A 131 -8.84 16.58 22.93
CA GLU A 131 -8.46 17.27 24.17
C GLU A 131 -9.71 17.43 25.04
N THR A 132 -9.61 17.08 26.32
CA THR A 132 -10.68 17.09 27.33
C THR A 132 -11.71 18.18 27.09
N GLU A 133 -13.02 17.87 27.13
CA GLU A 133 -14.13 18.81 26.85
C GLU A 133 -14.02 20.15 27.59
N ASN A 134 -13.39 20.14 28.77
CA ASN A 134 -13.09 21.33 29.57
C ASN A 134 -11.59 21.41 29.88
N PRO A 135 -10.75 21.96 28.98
CA PRO A 135 -9.34 22.09 29.23
C PRO A 135 -9.10 23.17 30.30
N VAL A 136 -8.25 22.87 31.28
CA VAL A 136 -7.83 23.85 32.28
C VAL A 136 -6.93 24.89 31.60
N LYS A 137 -7.38 26.15 31.56
CA LYS A 137 -6.56 27.26 31.08
C LYS A 137 -5.58 27.68 32.16
N LEU A 138 -4.30 27.35 31.98
CA LEU A 138 -3.23 27.83 32.85
C LEU A 138 -2.97 29.32 32.58
N GLN A 139 -3.36 30.19 33.52
CA GLN A 139 -3.10 31.64 33.40
C GLN A 139 -1.65 32.01 33.76
N LYS A 140 -1.06 31.26 34.70
CA LYS A 140 0.34 31.38 35.12
C LYS A 140 0.86 29.99 35.42
N VAL A 141 2.05 29.67 34.95
CA VAL A 141 2.72 28.40 35.18
C VAL A 141 3.88 28.65 36.16
N SER A 142 3.86 27.99 37.32
CA SER A 142 4.93 28.06 38.31
C SER A 142 6.10 27.15 37.94
N GLY A 143 5.80 26.09 37.18
CA GLY A 143 6.78 25.14 36.66
C GLY A 143 7.02 23.96 37.58
N GLU A 144 6.07 23.64 38.47
CA GLU A 144 6.10 22.39 39.23
C GLU A 144 5.68 21.23 38.33
N VAL A 145 6.42 20.12 38.35
CA VAL A 145 6.09 18.91 37.59
C VAL A 145 6.12 17.70 38.53
N GLN A 146 5.05 16.92 38.51
CA GLN A 146 4.94 15.68 39.28
C GLN A 146 4.64 14.48 38.38
N PHE A 147 5.55 13.51 38.39
CA PHE A 147 5.31 12.15 37.90
C PHE A 147 4.80 11.31 39.07
N LYS A 148 3.63 10.69 38.94
CA LYS A 148 3.02 9.85 39.97
C LYS A 148 2.75 8.44 39.43
N ASN A 149 3.59 7.49 39.84
CA ASN A 149 3.49 6.07 39.49
C ASN A 149 3.29 5.83 37.98
N VAL A 150 4.06 6.55 37.16
CA VAL A 150 3.93 6.54 35.71
C VAL A 150 4.41 5.21 35.15
N LYS A 151 3.55 4.57 34.38
CA LYS A 151 3.85 3.37 33.61
C LYS A 151 3.52 3.62 32.14
N PHE A 152 4.49 3.36 31.25
CA PHE A 152 4.30 3.63 29.82
C PHE A 152 5.08 2.68 28.92
N GLY A 153 4.46 2.27 27.81
CA GLY A 153 5.07 1.63 26.65
C GLY A 153 4.31 2.00 25.37
N TYR A 154 5.01 2.12 24.24
CA TYR A 154 4.37 2.42 22.94
C TYR A 154 3.42 1.31 22.50
N ASN A 155 3.76 0.06 22.85
CA ASN A 155 2.90 -1.11 22.67
C ASN A 155 2.58 -1.69 24.05
N LYS A 156 1.37 -2.23 24.22
CA LYS A 156 0.90 -2.83 25.49
C LYS A 156 1.84 -3.92 26.02
N ASP A 157 2.52 -4.62 25.12
CA ASP A 157 3.39 -5.75 25.46
C ASP A 157 4.82 -5.35 25.88
N LYS A 158 5.21 -4.08 25.66
CA LYS A 158 6.57 -3.61 25.93
C LYS A 158 6.57 -2.29 26.71
N ILE A 159 6.55 -2.43 28.02
CA ILE A 159 6.66 -1.30 28.95
C ILE A 159 8.10 -0.80 29.01
N ILE A 160 8.28 0.50 28.80
CA ILE A 160 9.57 1.21 28.79
C ILE A 160 9.81 1.90 30.13
N ILE A 161 8.76 2.50 30.70
CA ILE A 161 8.81 3.20 31.99
C ILE A 161 8.00 2.40 32.99
N ASN A 162 8.63 1.99 34.09
CA ASN A 162 8.02 1.15 35.13
C ASN A 162 7.88 1.97 36.42
N ASP A 163 6.64 2.26 36.82
CA ASP A 163 6.24 2.86 38.09
C ASP A 163 7.09 4.09 38.53
N PHE A 164 7.42 4.97 37.59
CA PHE A 164 8.28 6.12 37.82
C PHE A 164 7.54 7.22 38.61
N SER A 165 8.16 7.71 39.68
CA SER A 165 7.63 8.82 40.48
C SER A 165 8.72 9.84 40.79
N ALA A 166 8.45 11.11 40.53
CA ALA A 166 9.37 12.20 40.77
C ALA A 166 8.59 13.51 40.94
N ARG A 167 9.12 14.43 41.77
CA ARG A 167 8.58 15.78 41.93
C ARG A 167 9.69 16.79 41.70
N ILE A 168 9.48 17.69 40.74
CA ILE A 168 10.43 18.71 40.33
C ILE A 168 9.89 20.06 40.76
N LYS A 169 10.68 20.81 41.54
CA LYS A 169 10.27 22.12 42.07
C LYS A 169 10.44 23.22 41.01
N PRO A 170 9.68 24.31 41.10
CA PRO A 170 9.91 25.52 40.31
C PRO A 170 11.38 25.96 40.31
N GLY A 171 11.93 26.22 39.11
CA GLY A 171 13.32 26.65 38.92
C GLY A 171 14.40 25.57 39.09
N GLN A 172 14.02 24.34 39.47
CA GLN A 172 14.95 23.23 39.61
C GLN A 172 15.39 22.70 38.23
N LYS A 173 16.70 22.54 38.02
CA LYS A 173 17.26 21.91 36.83
C LYS A 173 17.47 20.42 37.08
N VAL A 174 16.92 19.57 36.20
CA VAL A 174 17.03 18.12 36.28
C VAL A 174 17.67 17.59 35.00
N ALA A 175 18.65 16.70 35.14
CA ALA A 175 19.27 16.00 34.02
C ALA A 175 18.75 14.55 33.99
N ILE A 176 18.29 14.09 32.82
CA ILE A 176 17.87 12.72 32.59
C ILE A 176 19.02 11.97 31.92
N VAL A 177 19.67 11.07 32.66
CA VAL A 177 20.83 10.29 32.19
C VAL A 177 20.55 8.79 32.20
N GLY A 178 21.23 8.04 31.34
CA GLY A 178 21.06 6.59 31.23
C GLY A 178 21.45 6.06 29.85
N PRO A 179 21.54 4.73 29.68
CA PRO A 179 21.95 4.11 28.41
C PRO A 179 20.95 4.37 27.28
N THR A 180 21.38 4.17 26.03
CA THR A 180 20.50 4.25 24.86
C THR A 180 19.33 3.26 25.02
N GLY A 181 18.11 3.69 24.69
CA GLY A 181 16.91 2.87 24.86
C GLY A 181 16.28 2.88 26.26
N ALA A 182 16.88 3.54 27.27
CA ALA A 182 16.34 3.61 28.63
C ALA A 182 15.09 4.51 28.80
N GLY A 183 14.45 4.95 27.71
CA GLY A 183 13.21 5.76 27.77
C GLY A 183 13.40 7.26 28.02
N LYS A 184 14.63 7.81 27.93
CA LYS A 184 14.91 9.25 28.15
C LYS A 184 14.08 10.16 27.24
N THR A 185 14.14 9.95 25.93
CA THR A 185 13.35 10.70 24.94
C THR A 185 11.85 10.46 25.13
N THR A 186 11.47 9.24 25.51
CA THR A 186 10.07 8.90 25.83
C THR A 186 9.55 9.71 27.01
N MET A 187 10.35 9.92 28.07
CA MET A 187 9.98 10.75 29.21
C MET A 187 9.67 12.20 28.80
N ILE A 188 10.49 12.77 27.90
CA ILE A 188 10.27 14.13 27.39
C ILE A 188 9.00 14.19 26.53
N LYS A 189 8.77 13.19 25.67
CA LYS A 189 7.55 13.10 24.85
C LYS A 189 6.28 12.98 25.70
N LEU A 190 6.34 12.26 26.81
CA LEU A 190 5.24 12.16 27.76
C LEU A 190 4.99 13.49 28.50
N LEU A 191 6.06 14.22 28.87
CA LEU A 191 5.92 15.54 29.50
C LEU A 191 5.26 16.55 28.55
N MET A 192 5.55 16.48 27.26
CA MET A 192 4.89 17.29 26.21
C MET A 192 3.51 16.76 25.81
N ARG A 193 3.05 15.67 26.45
CA ARG A 193 1.78 14.99 26.16
C ARG A 193 1.60 14.57 24.69
N PHE A 194 2.68 14.16 24.01
CA PHE A 194 2.58 13.48 22.71
C PHE A 194 2.07 12.04 22.82
N TYR A 195 2.04 11.50 24.03
CA TYR A 195 1.45 10.20 24.34
C TYR A 195 0.81 10.28 25.73
N ASP A 196 -0.29 9.55 25.92
CA ASP A 196 -0.87 9.35 27.24
C ASP A 196 -0.21 8.16 27.96
N VAL A 197 -0.16 8.24 29.29
CA VAL A 197 0.41 7.19 30.14
C VAL A 197 -0.52 5.98 30.22
N ASN A 198 0.03 4.76 30.31
CA ASN A 198 -0.81 3.56 30.49
C ASN A 198 -1.35 3.45 31.93
N LYS A 199 -0.59 3.95 32.93
CA LYS A 199 -0.99 4.02 34.33
C LYS A 199 -0.28 5.18 35.03
N GLY A 200 -0.89 5.71 36.09
CA GLY A 200 -0.37 6.84 36.85
C GLY A 200 -0.80 8.17 36.25
N GLY A 201 -0.02 9.22 36.49
CA GLY A 201 -0.29 10.54 35.94
C GLY A 201 0.93 11.46 35.95
N ILE A 202 0.94 12.41 35.02
CA ILE A 202 1.89 13.51 34.98
C ILE A 202 1.07 14.78 35.25
N PHE A 203 1.44 15.52 36.28
CA PHE A 203 0.79 16.75 36.71
C PHE A 203 1.74 17.92 36.52
N ILE A 204 1.21 19.04 36.04
CA ILE A 204 1.94 20.30 35.89
C ILE A 204 1.13 21.35 36.63
N ASP A 205 1.76 21.95 37.64
CA ASP A 205 1.13 22.84 38.63
C ASP A 205 -0.17 22.26 39.24
#